data_AF-A0A7S0R0Y4-F1
#
_entry.id   AF-A0A7S0R0Y4-F1
#
_cell.length_a   1.000
_cell.length_b   1.000
_cell.length_c   1.000
_cell.angle_alpha   90.00
_cell.angle_beta   90.00
_cell.angle_gamma   90.00
#
_symmetry.space_group_name_H-M   'P 1'
#
loop_
_entity.id
_entity.type
_entity.pdbx_description
1 polymer ?
#
loop_
_entity_poly.entity_id
_entity_poly.type
_entity_poly.pdbx_seq_one_letter_code
_entity_poly.pdbx_strand_id
1 'polypeptide(L)'
;FQTMSVAGSDDARSVTGSIVVAQPTCLKEFKAPLPRPSSTPRVALKQTPLTEDVYTAALQRIVERDYFPELPYLRAKQALDDAIQSRDPQRIRVAYADLRRCSRTPTGRKIGTPGRRMSSDR
;
A
#
# COMPACT_ATOMS: atom_id res chain seq x y z
N PHE A 1 37.41 -84.86 6.59
CA PHE A 1 35.95 -84.63 6.61
C PHE A 1 35.62 -83.61 5.54
N GLN A 2 34.86 -84.06 4.57
CA GLN A 2 34.37 -83.34 3.40
C GLN A 2 33.08 -82.63 3.80
N THR A 3 32.91 -81.35 3.45
CA THR A 3 31.63 -80.64 3.58
C THR A 3 31.15 -80.21 2.20
N MET A 4 29.87 -80.47 1.97
CA MET A 4 29.19 -80.48 0.69
C MET A 4 28.73 -79.10 0.22
N SER A 5 28.63 -79.04 -1.10
CA SER A 5 27.81 -78.18 -1.95
C SER A 5 26.42 -77.83 -1.37
N VAL A 6 26.04 -76.56 -1.49
CA VAL A 6 24.66 -76.17 -1.87
C VAL A 6 24.72 -74.84 -2.62
N ALA A 7 24.48 -74.92 -3.93
CA ALA A 7 24.21 -73.78 -4.79
C ALA A 7 22.78 -73.29 -4.51
N GLY A 8 22.65 -72.09 -3.94
CA GLY A 8 21.37 -71.40 -3.81
C GLY A 8 21.05 -70.65 -5.11
N SER A 9 20.01 -71.09 -5.81
CA SER A 9 19.39 -70.34 -6.91
C SER A 9 18.68 -69.11 -6.35
N ASP A 10 19.15 -67.92 -6.73
CA ASP A 10 18.43 -66.67 -6.54
C ASP A 10 17.37 -66.53 -7.65
N ASP A 11 16.15 -67.00 -7.37
CA ASP A 11 14.96 -66.69 -8.19
C ASP A 11 14.56 -65.23 -7.95
N ALA A 12 15.10 -64.32 -8.77
CA ALA A 12 14.67 -62.93 -8.85
C ALA A 12 13.28 -62.83 -9.52
N ARG A 13 12.21 -63.12 -8.76
CA ARG A 13 10.84 -62.73 -9.15
C ARG A 13 10.66 -61.22 -8.97
N SER A 14 10.77 -60.50 -10.07
CA SER A 14 10.35 -59.10 -10.20
C SER A 14 8.85 -58.99 -9.96
N VAL A 15 8.46 -58.50 -8.79
CA VAL A 15 7.10 -58.03 -8.53
C VAL A 15 7.12 -56.51 -8.71
N THR A 16 6.83 -56.06 -9.93
CA THR A 16 6.57 -54.65 -10.22
C THR A 16 5.22 -54.27 -9.62
N GLY A 17 5.22 -53.88 -8.34
CA GLY A 17 4.10 -53.14 -7.76
C GLY A 17 4.06 -51.74 -8.35
N SER A 18 3.13 -51.47 -9.26
CA SER A 18 2.86 -50.12 -9.74
C SER A 18 2.07 -49.37 -8.67
N ILE A 19 2.74 -48.54 -7.89
CA ILE A 19 2.09 -47.57 -7.02
C ILE A 19 1.59 -46.44 -7.92
N VAL A 20 0.30 -46.44 -8.23
CA VAL A 20 -0.37 -45.28 -8.83
C VAL A 20 -0.47 -44.20 -7.75
N VAL A 21 0.56 -43.36 -7.65
CA VAL A 21 0.44 -42.09 -6.91
C VAL A 21 -0.51 -41.21 -7.72
N ALA A 22 -1.78 -41.19 -7.32
CA ALA A 22 -2.72 -40.19 -7.79
C ALA A 22 -2.15 -38.81 -7.45
N GLN A 23 -1.67 -38.10 -8.46
CA GLN A 23 -1.21 -36.74 -8.27
C GLN A 23 -2.42 -35.87 -7.90
N PRO A 24 -2.34 -35.04 -6.83
CA PRO A 24 -3.39 -34.08 -6.53
C PRO A 24 -3.36 -32.98 -7.62
N THR A 25 -4.21 -33.11 -8.64
CA THR A 25 -4.39 -32.12 -9.70
C THR A 25 -5.23 -30.94 -9.20
N CYS A 26 -4.82 -30.26 -8.13
CA CYS A 26 -5.59 -29.10 -7.63
C CYS A 26 -4.74 -27.91 -7.14
N LEU A 27 -3.42 -27.89 -7.35
CA LEU A 27 -2.58 -26.78 -6.86
C LEU A 27 -1.72 -26.08 -7.93
N LYS A 28 -2.03 -26.25 -9.22
CA LYS A 28 -1.33 -25.52 -10.30
C LYS A 28 -1.98 -24.19 -10.66
N GLU A 29 -3.23 -23.99 -10.26
CA GLU A 29 -4.05 -22.85 -10.69
C GLU A 29 -3.83 -21.58 -9.86
N PHE A 30 -3.38 -21.71 -8.61
CA PHE A 30 -3.19 -20.58 -7.69
C PHE A 30 -1.86 -19.83 -7.83
N LYS A 31 -0.89 -20.35 -8.60
CA LYS A 31 0.41 -19.67 -8.85
C LYS A 31 0.48 -18.93 -10.18
N ALA A 32 -0.55 -19.02 -11.01
CA ALA A 32 -0.61 -18.25 -12.25
C ALA A 32 -0.92 -16.78 -11.92
N PRO A 33 -0.10 -15.80 -12.34
CA PRO A 33 -0.46 -14.40 -12.21
C PRO A 33 -1.77 -14.14 -12.95
N LEU A 34 -2.71 -13.45 -12.31
CA LEU A 34 -3.94 -13.01 -12.98
C LEU A 34 -3.59 -12.34 -14.32
N PRO A 35 -4.36 -12.60 -15.39
CA PRO A 35 -4.13 -11.96 -16.68
C PRO A 35 -4.15 -10.45 -16.49
N ARG A 36 -3.02 -9.81 -16.80
CA ARG A 36 -2.89 -8.35 -16.67
C ARG A 36 -3.91 -7.71 -17.62
N PRO A 37 -4.80 -6.81 -17.14
CA PRO A 37 -5.61 -6.02 -18.05
C PRO A 37 -4.65 -5.26 -18.98
N SER A 38 -4.96 -5.28 -20.28
CA SER A 38 -4.16 -4.74 -21.40
C SER A 38 -3.08 -3.75 -20.94
N SER A 39 -1.84 -4.21 -21.00
CA SER A 39 -0.63 -3.54 -20.53
C SER A 39 -0.49 -2.15 -21.14
N THR A 40 -1.08 -1.14 -20.52
CA THR A 40 -0.44 0.17 -20.52
C THR A 40 0.90 -0.03 -19.80
N PRO A 41 2.04 0.30 -20.43
CA PRO A 41 3.33 0.13 -19.78
C PRO A 41 3.28 0.95 -18.48
N ARG A 42 3.48 0.29 -17.33
CA ARG A 42 3.69 1.02 -16.07
C ARG A 42 4.96 1.81 -16.25
N VAL A 43 4.82 3.10 -16.56
CA VAL A 43 5.95 4.01 -16.62
C VAL A 43 6.54 4.03 -15.21
N ALA A 44 7.75 3.51 -15.08
CA ALA A 44 8.49 3.63 -13.83
C ALA A 44 8.61 5.14 -13.54
N LEU A 45 8.03 5.57 -12.41
CA LEU A 45 8.16 6.95 -11.98
C LEU A 45 9.64 7.21 -11.72
N LYS A 46 10.21 8.20 -12.42
CA LYS A 46 11.58 8.65 -12.17
C LYS A 46 11.61 9.24 -10.76
N GLN A 47 12.21 8.50 -9.82
CA GLN A 47 12.39 8.97 -8.45
C GLN A 47 13.75 9.67 -8.37
N THR A 48 13.73 10.98 -8.19
CA THR A 48 14.93 11.76 -7.86
C THR A 48 15.11 11.77 -6.34
N PRO A 49 16.32 11.53 -5.81
CA PRO A 49 16.57 11.66 -4.38
C PRO A 49 16.30 13.11 -3.94
N LEU A 50 15.57 13.27 -2.84
CA LEU A 50 15.27 14.57 -2.24
C LEU A 50 16.37 14.94 -1.24
N THR A 51 16.59 16.23 -1.05
CA THR A 51 17.40 16.70 0.09
C THR A 51 16.65 16.47 1.39
N GLU A 52 17.39 16.38 2.50
CA GLU A 52 16.83 16.12 3.82
C GLU A 52 15.76 17.16 4.22
N ASP A 53 16.01 18.44 3.97
CA ASP A 53 15.07 19.52 4.28
C ASP A 53 13.73 19.34 3.56
N VAL A 54 13.79 19.00 2.26
CA VAL A 54 12.57 18.83 1.44
C VAL A 54 11.83 17.57 1.86
N TYR A 55 12.56 16.47 2.10
CA TYR A 55 11.99 15.23 2.59
C TYR A 55 11.26 15.44 3.93
N THR A 56 11.91 16.10 4.89
CA THR A 56 11.37 16.32 6.24
C THR A 56 10.17 17.26 6.22
N ALA A 57 10.23 18.34 5.44
CA ALA A 57 9.10 19.26 5.29
C ALA A 57 7.88 18.58 4.63
N ALA A 58 8.12 17.76 3.60
CA ALA A 58 7.06 16.99 2.96
C ALA A 58 6.46 15.95 3.92
N LEU A 59 7.31 15.26 4.68
CA LEU A 59 6.87 14.26 5.66
C LEU A 59 6.07 14.90 6.79
N GLN A 60 6.52 16.03 7.34
CA GLN A 60 5.79 16.79 8.34
C GLN A 60 4.38 17.13 7.84
N ARG A 61 4.24 17.60 6.60
CA ARG A 61 2.94 17.92 6.01
C ARG A 61 2.02 16.69 5.91
N ILE A 62 2.56 15.52 5.58
CA ILE A 62 1.81 14.27 5.51
C ILE A 62 1.35 13.84 6.91
N VAL A 63 2.28 13.86 7.87
CA VAL A 63 2.01 13.49 9.26
C VAL A 63 0.98 14.43 9.89
N GLU A 64 1.11 15.75 9.71
CA GLU A 64 0.14 16.73 10.19
C GLU A 64 -1.26 16.46 9.62
N ARG A 65 -1.38 16.15 8.32
CA ARG A 65 -2.68 15.85 7.71
C ARG A 65 -3.35 14.61 8.30
N ASP A 66 -2.58 13.55 8.53
CA ASP A 66 -3.11 12.23 8.86
C ASP A 66 -3.26 12.00 10.37
N TYR A 67 -2.33 12.54 11.16
CA TYR A 67 -2.32 12.35 12.62
C TYR A 67 -2.80 13.59 13.39
N PHE A 68 -2.61 14.78 12.84
CA PHE A 68 -2.93 16.03 13.54
C PHE A 68 -3.78 16.99 12.70
N PRO A 69 -4.94 16.55 12.18
CA PRO A 69 -5.75 17.36 11.27
C PRO A 69 -6.23 18.68 11.90
N GLU A 70 -6.32 18.76 13.23
CA GLU A 70 -6.72 19.97 13.96
C GLU A 70 -5.57 20.95 14.28
N LEU A 71 -4.32 20.53 14.09
CA LEU A 71 -3.15 21.36 14.43
C LEU A 71 -3.15 22.74 13.75
N PRO A 72 -3.54 22.89 12.47
CA PRO A 72 -3.66 24.20 11.83
C PRO A 72 -4.68 25.11 12.52
N TYR A 73 -5.82 24.56 12.96
CA TYR A 73 -6.85 25.30 13.69
C TYR A 73 -6.34 25.78 15.05
N LEU A 74 -5.68 24.89 15.80
CA LEU A 74 -5.11 25.23 17.11
C LEU A 74 -4.04 26.33 17.01
N ARG A 75 -3.14 26.24 16.01
CA ARG A 75 -2.15 27.29 15.73
C ARG A 75 -2.81 28.62 15.37
N ALA A 76 -3.86 28.60 14.56
CA ALA A 76 -4.59 29.83 14.19
C ALA A 76 -5.32 30.45 15.40
N LYS A 77 -5.86 29.63 16.31
CA LYS A 77 -6.48 30.10 17.54
C LYS A 77 -5.45 30.78 18.44
N GLN A 78 -4.31 30.13 18.65
CA GLN A 78 -3.21 30.71 19.42
C GLN A 78 -2.74 32.04 18.82
N ALA A 79 -2.58 32.10 17.49
CA ALA A 79 -2.19 33.34 16.81
C ALA A 79 -3.21 34.48 17.00
N LEU A 80 -4.50 34.16 17.09
CA LEU A 80 -5.55 35.14 17.41
C LEU A 80 -5.41 35.64 18.86
N ASP A 81 -5.20 34.73 19.81
CA ASP A 81 -5.02 35.09 21.22
C ASP A 81 -3.80 36.01 21.39
N ASP A 82 -2.68 35.69 20.74
CA ASP A 82 -1.46 36.51 20.73
C ASP A 82 -1.71 37.89 20.08
N ALA A 83 -2.49 37.93 19.00
CA ALA A 83 -2.85 39.18 18.33
C ALA A 83 -3.71 40.07 19.25
N ILE A 84 -4.67 39.49 19.96
CA ILE A 84 -5.50 40.19 20.95
C ILE A 84 -4.64 40.76 22.08
N GLN A 85 -3.71 39.95 22.61
CA GLN A 85 -2.78 40.39 23.65
C GLN A 85 -1.90 41.55 23.19
N SER A 86 -1.43 41.51 21.93
CA SER A 86 -0.62 42.58 21.34
C SER A 86 -1.40 43.87 21.01
N ARG A 87 -2.74 43.83 21.08
CA ARG A 87 -3.65 44.95 20.73
C ARG A 87 -3.46 45.53 19.32
N ASP A 88 -2.90 44.75 18.40
CA ASP A 88 -2.72 45.17 17.01
C ASP A 88 -3.96 44.80 16.17
N PRO A 89 -4.74 45.79 15.69
CA PRO A 89 -5.97 45.52 14.95
C PRO A 89 -5.71 44.85 13.58
N GLN A 90 -4.56 45.04 12.95
CA GLN A 90 -4.24 44.38 11.69
C GLN A 90 -3.97 42.90 11.91
N ARG A 91 -3.18 42.57 12.94
CA ARG A 91 -2.89 41.17 13.31
C ARG A 91 -4.14 40.41 13.73
N ILE A 92 -5.04 41.05 14.48
CA ILE A 92 -6.31 40.44 14.89
C ILE A 92 -7.16 40.07 13.66
N ARG A 93 -7.25 40.97 12.67
CA ARG A 93 -8.03 40.72 11.44
C ARG A 93 -7.47 39.55 10.63
N VAL A 94 -6.14 39.49 10.47
CA VAL A 94 -5.48 38.39 9.75
C VAL A 94 -5.69 37.07 10.49
N ALA A 95 -5.37 37.01 11.78
CA ALA A 95 -5.51 35.80 12.58
C ALA A 95 -6.96 35.29 12.64
N TYR A 96 -7.94 36.19 12.71
CA TYR A 96 -9.36 35.83 12.67
C TYR A 96 -9.77 35.24 11.31
N ALA A 97 -9.26 35.81 10.21
CA ALA A 97 -9.52 35.27 8.87
C ALA A 97 -8.92 33.86 8.69
N ASP A 98 -7.72 33.62 9.23
CA ASP A 98 -7.04 32.34 9.20
C ASP A 98 -7.76 31.29 10.06
N LEU A 99 -8.19 31.66 11.27
CA LEU A 99 -9.00 30.80 12.14
C LEU A 99 -10.28 30.35 11.43
N ARG A 100 -10.98 31.27 10.76
CA ARG A 100 -12.20 30.96 9.97
C ARG A 100 -11.92 30.06 8.76
N ARG A 101 -10.73 30.14 8.19
CA ARG A 101 -10.31 29.25 7.08
C ARG A 101 -10.07 27.84 7.59
N CYS A 102 -9.41 27.70 8.75
CA CYS A 102 -9.13 26.41 9.36
C CYS A 102 -10.36 25.76 10.02
N SER A 103 -11.32 26.55 10.51
CA SER A 103 -12.56 26.06 11.12
C SER A 103 -13.54 25.46 10.10
N ARG A 104 -13.36 25.78 8.81
CA ARG A 104 -14.02 25.02 7.73
C ARG A 104 -13.24 23.73 7.62
N THR A 105 -13.76 22.69 8.28
CA THR A 105 -13.22 21.33 8.17
C THR A 105 -12.87 21.06 6.70
N PRO A 106 -11.67 20.55 6.40
CA PRO A 106 -11.45 19.96 5.10
C PRO A 106 -12.36 18.74 5.10
N THR A 107 -13.60 18.93 4.64
CA THR A 107 -14.47 17.83 4.24
C THR A 107 -13.59 17.00 3.35
N GLY A 108 -13.19 15.83 3.88
CA GLY A 108 -12.28 14.93 3.22
C GLY A 108 -12.75 14.87 1.78
N ARG A 109 -11.83 15.16 0.84
CA ARG A 109 -12.13 14.97 -0.58
C ARG A 109 -12.82 13.62 -0.62
N LYS A 110 -14.11 13.58 -0.97
CA LYS A 110 -14.71 12.36 -1.46
C LYS A 110 -13.85 12.08 -2.69
N ILE A 111 -12.81 11.28 -2.50
CA ILE A 111 -12.07 10.67 -3.60
C ILE A 111 -13.14 9.78 -4.20
N GLY A 112 -13.94 10.37 -5.08
CA GLY A 112 -14.81 9.60 -5.94
C GLY A 112 -13.84 8.71 -6.70
N THR A 113 -13.88 7.41 -6.39
CA THR A 113 -13.36 6.40 -7.29
C THR A 113 -13.81 6.81 -8.69
N PRO A 114 -12.92 7.10 -9.65
CA PRO A 114 -13.33 7.64 -10.93
C PRO A 114 -14.36 6.69 -11.53
N GLY A 115 -15.61 7.16 -11.57
CA GLY A 115 -16.73 6.40 -12.08
C GLY A 115 -16.43 6.04 -13.52
N ARG A 116 -16.44 4.73 -13.79
CA ARG A 116 -16.32 4.11 -15.10
C ARG A 116 -17.14 4.92 -16.12
N ARG A 117 -16.47 5.67 -16.99
CA ARG A 117 -17.08 6.37 -18.13
C ARG A 117 -17.68 5.28 -19.03
N MET A 118 -18.99 5.06 -18.96
CA MET A 118 -19.68 4.20 -19.91
C MET A 118 -19.68 4.92 -21.25
N SER A 119 -18.83 4.47 -22.18
CA SER A 119 -18.89 4.86 -23.58
C SER A 119 -20.12 4.21 -24.21
N SER A 120 -21.22 4.94 -24.32
CA SER A 120 -22.32 4.57 -25.19
C SER A 120 -22.06 5.11 -26.59
N ASP A 121 -21.26 4.37 -27.35
CA ASP A 121 -21.35 4.38 -28.82
C ASP A 121 -22.22 3.19 -29.22
N ARG A 122 -23.42 3.49 -29.72
CA ARG A 122 -24.23 2.67 -30.66
C ARG A 122 -25.49 3.43 -31.06
#